data_AF-A0A8J6BUV1-F1
#
_entry.id   AF-A0A8J6BUV1-F1
#
_cell.length_a   1.000
_cell.length_b   1.000
_cell.length_c   1.000
_cell.angle_alpha   90.00
_cell.angle_beta   90.00
_cell.angle_gamma   90.00
#
_symmetry.space_group_name_H-M   'P 1'
#
loop_
_entity.id
_entity.type
_entity.pdbx_description
1 polymer ?
#
loop_
_entity_poly.entity_id
_entity_poly.type
_entity_poly.pdbx_seq_one_letter_code
_entity_poly.pdbx_strand_id
1 'polypeptide(L)'
;MAAALSKLLRLRQRGGGHRLLPYRPCTSHPSQPPAPPPSAATPPPSGAGKEAGAWSKLFLFAPGAITFGLGTWQLFRRQEKIEMLDYRTRRLEMEPISWNQMVPSTVSPGSDLAALEFRKITCDGDFDEGKSVFIGPRSRSISGVTENGYFVVTPLIPRPTKHGR
;
A
#
# COMPACT_ATOMS: atom_id res chain seq x y z
N MET A 1 14.10 -29.45 9.86
CA MET A 1 15.25 -28.54 9.78
C MET A 1 14.74 -27.15 9.45
N ALA A 2 14.82 -26.26 10.43
CA ALA A 2 14.36 -24.87 10.34
C ALA A 2 15.42 -24.00 9.65
N ALA A 3 15.01 -23.05 8.83
CA ALA A 3 15.85 -21.95 8.39
C ALA A 3 15.08 -20.64 8.59
N ALA A 4 15.45 -19.92 9.64
CA ALA A 4 14.94 -18.61 10.01
C ALA A 4 15.72 -17.53 9.24
N LEU A 5 15.03 -16.72 8.43
CA LEU A 5 15.60 -15.53 7.80
C LEU A 5 15.30 -14.32 8.70
N SER A 6 16.36 -13.85 9.36
CA SER A 6 16.34 -12.78 10.33
C SER A 6 16.84 -11.46 9.72
N LYS A 7 16.09 -10.40 10.03
CA LYS A 7 16.51 -9.00 10.30
C LYS A 7 17.49 -8.32 9.34
N LEU A 8 17.02 -7.25 8.69
CA LEU A 8 17.79 -6.01 8.50
C LEU A 8 16.87 -4.84 8.11
N LEU A 9 16.30 -4.16 9.10
CA LEU A 9 15.76 -2.82 8.97
C LEU A 9 16.74 -1.86 9.65
N ARG A 10 17.63 -1.24 8.87
CA ARG A 10 18.46 -0.11 9.33
C ARG A 10 17.60 1.15 9.30
N LEU A 11 17.11 1.58 10.47
CA LEU A 11 16.48 2.89 10.61
C LEU A 11 17.58 3.95 10.70
N ARG A 12 17.60 4.86 9.72
CA ARG A 12 18.51 6.01 9.65
C ARG A 12 18.04 7.08 10.65
N GLN A 13 18.77 7.22 11.75
CA GLN A 13 18.55 8.26 12.75
C GLN A 13 19.19 9.57 12.23
N ARG A 14 18.37 10.61 11.99
CA ARG A 14 18.86 11.97 11.70
C ARG A 14 18.52 12.86 12.89
N GLY A 15 19.54 13.17 13.68
CA GLY A 15 19.48 14.13 14.77
C GLY A 15 19.34 15.56 14.25
N GLY A 16 18.61 16.36 15.02
CA GLY A 16 18.45 17.80 14.83
C GLY A 16 18.21 18.43 16.19
N GLY A 17 19.31 18.77 16.87
CA GLY A 17 19.27 19.49 18.14
C GLY A 17 18.97 20.96 17.91
N HIS A 18 17.99 21.50 18.63
CA HIS A 18 17.75 22.94 18.70
C HIS A 18 18.11 23.48 20.09
N ARG A 19 19.09 24.38 20.05
CA ARG A 19 19.63 25.26 21.09
C ARG A 19 18.56 25.79 22.06
N LEU A 20 18.80 25.58 23.35
CA LEU A 20 18.21 26.38 24.43
C LEU A 20 18.99 27.70 24.54
N LEU A 21 18.30 28.83 24.49
CA LEU A 21 18.85 30.13 24.86
C LEU A 21 18.66 30.35 26.37
N PRO A 22 19.67 30.88 27.09
CA PRO A 22 19.53 31.19 28.51
C PRO A 22 18.84 32.54 28.68
N TYR A 23 17.66 32.55 29.30
CA TYR A 23 17.01 33.81 29.70
C TYR A 23 17.58 34.27 31.05
N ARG A 24 18.04 35.52 31.06
CA ARG A 24 18.72 36.22 32.15
C ARG A 24 17.66 36.81 33.11
N PRO A 25 17.70 36.57 34.43
CA PRO A 25 16.76 37.22 35.34
C PRO A 25 17.27 38.64 35.65
N CYS A 26 16.48 39.65 35.31
CA CYS A 26 16.69 41.01 35.77
C CYS A 26 15.79 41.23 37.00
N THR A 27 16.41 41.25 38.18
CA THR A 27 15.77 41.61 39.44
C THR A 27 15.58 43.13 39.48
N SER A 28 14.33 43.57 39.55
CA SER A 28 13.99 44.91 40.03
C SER A 28 12.81 44.77 41.00
N HIS A 29 13.06 45.12 42.25
CA HIS A 29 12.04 45.26 43.28
C HIS A 29 11.42 46.66 43.18
N PRO A 30 10.09 46.75 43.07
CA PRO A 30 9.37 47.88 43.61
C PRO A 30 8.53 47.48 44.82
N SER A 31 8.46 48.43 45.72
CA SER A 31 7.90 48.47 47.06
C SER A 31 6.45 47.96 47.14
N GLN A 32 6.17 47.17 48.16
CA GLN A 32 4.87 46.56 48.46
C GLN A 32 3.93 47.57 49.14
N PRO A 33 2.72 47.85 48.62
CA PRO A 33 1.67 48.54 49.38
C PRO A 33 0.96 47.58 50.36
N PRO A 34 0.33 48.10 51.43
CA PRO A 34 -0.23 47.27 52.52
C PRO A 34 -1.39 46.38 52.06
N ALA A 35 -1.48 45.22 52.70
CA ALA A 35 -2.42 44.15 52.37
C ALA A 35 -3.90 44.55 52.55
N PRO A 36 -4.80 44.16 51.63
CA PRO A 36 -6.24 44.21 51.87
C PRO A 36 -6.67 43.13 52.89
N PRO A 37 -7.82 43.32 53.58
CA PRO A 37 -8.34 42.36 54.57
C PRO A 37 -8.62 40.99 53.94
N PRO A 38 -8.67 39.89 54.72
CA PRO A 38 -8.91 38.54 54.21
C PRO A 38 -10.31 38.45 53.58
N SER A 39 -10.37 38.70 52.27
CA SER A 39 -11.56 38.46 51.46
C SER A 39 -11.78 36.95 51.43
N ALA A 40 -12.95 36.56 51.93
CA ALA A 40 -13.39 35.18 52.13
C ALA A 40 -12.92 34.25 51.00
N ALA A 41 -12.20 33.20 51.40
CA ALA A 41 -11.85 32.10 50.50
C ALA A 41 -13.13 31.54 49.89
N THR A 42 -13.33 31.80 48.60
CA THR A 42 -14.31 31.06 47.82
C THR A 42 -13.79 29.61 47.76
N PRO A 43 -14.57 28.59 48.15
CA PRO A 43 -14.13 27.21 47.97
C PRO A 43 -13.86 26.98 46.48
N PRO A 44 -12.78 26.26 46.11
CA PRO A 44 -12.54 25.92 44.71
C PRO A 44 -13.76 25.14 44.19
N PRO A 45 -14.20 25.36 42.93
CA PRO A 45 -15.32 24.63 42.38
C PRO A 45 -15.04 23.13 42.43
N SER A 46 -15.75 22.44 43.33
CA SER A 46 -15.68 21.00 43.53
C SER A 46 -16.41 20.29 42.39
N GLY A 47 -15.77 20.19 41.23
CA GLY A 47 -16.36 19.51 40.07
C GLY A 47 -15.43 19.25 38.89
N ALA A 48 -14.44 20.11 38.67
CA ALA A 48 -13.63 20.05 37.45
C ALA A 48 -12.55 18.94 37.41
N GLY A 49 -12.18 18.37 38.57
CA GLY A 49 -11.05 17.42 38.66
C GLY A 49 -11.38 15.98 38.25
N LYS A 50 -12.65 15.55 38.34
CA LYS A 50 -13.04 14.16 38.03
C LYS A 50 -13.11 13.91 36.52
N GLU A 51 -13.61 14.90 35.77
CA GLU A 51 -13.72 14.88 34.31
C GLU A 51 -12.33 14.86 33.64
N ALA A 52 -11.42 15.75 34.04
CA ALA A 52 -10.07 15.83 33.47
C ALA A 52 -9.25 14.52 33.67
N GLY A 53 -9.42 13.87 34.83
CA GLY A 53 -8.81 12.57 35.12
C GLY A 53 -9.40 11.42 34.30
N ALA A 54 -10.69 11.48 33.95
CA ALA A 54 -11.33 10.48 33.09
C ALA A 54 -10.85 10.60 31.63
N TRP A 55 -10.73 11.82 31.11
CA TRP A 55 -10.20 12.08 29.77
C TRP A 55 -8.72 11.71 29.64
N SER A 56 -7.90 12.01 30.66
CA SER A 56 -6.49 11.61 30.70
C SER A 56 -6.32 10.08 30.63
N LYS A 57 -7.18 9.32 31.33
CA LYS A 57 -7.18 7.86 31.26
C LYS A 57 -7.59 7.33 29.88
N LEU A 58 -8.56 7.96 29.21
CA LEU A 58 -8.95 7.61 27.83
C LEU A 58 -7.82 7.86 26.83
N PHE A 59 -7.06 8.95 26.97
CA PHE A 59 -5.90 9.24 26.11
C PHE A 59 -4.79 8.20 26.22
N LEU A 60 -4.62 7.54 27.37
CA LEU A 60 -3.65 6.45 27.54
C LEU A 60 -4.00 5.21 26.70
N PHE A 61 -5.27 5.01 26.34
CA PHE A 61 -5.70 3.92 25.44
C PHE A 61 -5.58 4.29 23.96
N ALA A 62 -5.46 5.58 23.62
CA ALA A 62 -5.44 6.02 22.22
C ALA A 62 -4.32 5.39 21.38
N PRO A 63 -3.04 5.29 21.84
CA PRO A 63 -1.99 4.60 21.08
C PRO A 63 -2.28 3.11 20.87
N GLY A 64 -2.92 2.46 21.85
CA GLY A 64 -3.33 1.05 21.76
C GLY A 64 -4.46 0.86 20.74
N ALA A 65 -5.48 1.72 20.77
CA ALA A 65 -6.58 1.68 19.83
C ALA A 65 -6.10 1.94 18.38
N ILE A 66 -5.19 2.89 18.18
CA ILE A 66 -4.63 3.21 16.85
C ILE A 66 -3.80 2.03 16.31
N THR A 67 -2.90 1.47 17.12
CA THR A 67 -2.07 0.33 16.68
C THR A 67 -2.89 -0.92 16.44
N PHE A 68 -3.93 -1.16 17.25
CA PHE A 68 -4.89 -2.24 17.04
C PHE A 68 -5.72 -2.06 15.76
N GLY A 69 -6.24 -0.85 15.52
CA GLY A 69 -6.98 -0.53 14.29
C GLY A 69 -6.11 -0.69 13.04
N LEU A 70 -4.88 -0.18 13.08
CA LEU A 70 -3.91 -0.34 12.00
C LEU A 70 -3.53 -1.82 11.78
N GLY A 71 -3.31 -2.58 12.84
CA GLY A 71 -2.99 -4.01 12.75
C GLY A 71 -4.14 -4.83 12.17
N THR A 72 -5.37 -4.54 12.60
CA THR A 72 -6.58 -5.19 12.08
C THR A 72 -6.78 -4.87 10.59
N TRP A 73 -6.61 -3.61 10.19
CA TRP A 73 -6.66 -3.22 8.78
C TRP A 73 -5.61 -3.93 7.93
N GLN A 74 -4.36 -4.03 8.44
CA GLN A 74 -3.29 -4.74 7.74
C GLN A 74 -3.63 -6.23 7.54
N LEU A 75 -4.30 -6.86 8.51
CA LEU A 75 -4.74 -8.24 8.39
C LEU A 75 -5.79 -8.41 7.28
N PHE A 76 -6.80 -7.53 7.24
CA PHE A 76 -7.82 -7.56 6.18
C PHE A 76 -7.21 -7.32 4.79
N ARG A 77 -6.36 -6.30 4.65
CA ARG A 77 -5.65 -6.03 3.38
C ARG A 77 -4.80 -7.20 2.91
N ARG A 78 -4.16 -7.91 3.85
CA ARG A 78 -3.43 -9.12 3.53
C ARG A 78 -4.38 -10.22 3.06
N GLN A 79 -5.52 -10.41 3.73
CA GLN A 79 -6.48 -11.44 3.36
C GLN A 79 -7.09 -11.18 1.98
N GLU A 80 -7.49 -9.95 1.66
CA GLU A 80 -7.94 -9.54 0.33
C GLU A 80 -6.91 -9.89 -0.75
N LYS A 81 -5.63 -9.60 -0.47
CA LYS A 81 -4.55 -9.89 -1.41
C LYS A 81 -4.33 -11.39 -1.59
N ILE A 82 -4.41 -12.17 -0.51
CA ILE A 82 -4.30 -13.64 -0.58
C ILE A 82 -5.44 -14.19 -1.42
N GLU A 83 -6.69 -13.82 -1.13
CA GLU A 83 -7.86 -14.30 -1.85
C GLU A 83 -7.81 -13.94 -3.34
N MET A 84 -7.39 -12.71 -3.66
CA MET A 84 -7.18 -12.27 -5.04
C MET A 84 -6.11 -13.08 -5.76
N LEU A 85 -4.98 -13.38 -5.09
CA LEU A 85 -3.92 -14.19 -5.68
C LEU A 85 -4.37 -15.64 -5.85
N ASP A 86 -5.06 -16.22 -4.87
CA ASP A 86 -5.59 -17.58 -4.94
C ASP A 86 -6.61 -17.71 -6.08
N TYR A 87 -7.52 -16.73 -6.21
CA TYR A 87 -8.46 -16.67 -7.33
C TYR A 87 -7.72 -16.70 -8.68
N ARG A 88 -6.76 -15.80 -8.89
CA ARG A 88 -5.99 -15.77 -10.16
C ARG A 88 -5.18 -17.04 -10.39
N THR A 89 -4.55 -17.56 -9.34
CA THR A 89 -3.69 -18.76 -9.43
C THR A 89 -4.49 -19.97 -9.85
N ARG A 90 -5.63 -20.24 -9.19
CA ARG A 90 -6.54 -21.33 -9.57
C ARG A 90 -7.00 -21.21 -11.02
N ARG A 91 -7.27 -19.98 -11.48
CA ARG A 91 -7.72 -19.73 -12.86
C ARG A 91 -6.62 -19.96 -13.89
N LEU A 92 -5.38 -19.63 -13.55
CA LEU A 92 -4.20 -19.89 -14.36
C LEU A 92 -3.79 -21.37 -14.34
N GLU A 93 -4.11 -22.13 -13.31
CA GLU A 93 -3.79 -23.57 -13.23
C GLU A 93 -4.73 -24.45 -14.05
N MET A 94 -5.93 -23.97 -14.37
CA MET A 94 -6.86 -24.71 -15.21
C MET A 94 -6.35 -24.88 -16.65
N GLU A 95 -6.93 -25.88 -17.32
CA GLU A 95 -6.58 -26.23 -18.70
C GLU A 95 -6.70 -25.01 -19.64
N PRO A 96 -5.67 -24.74 -20.47
CA PRO A 96 -5.73 -23.64 -21.42
C PRO A 96 -6.91 -23.76 -22.39
N ILE A 97 -7.58 -22.65 -22.67
CA ILE A 97 -8.68 -22.61 -23.63
C ILE A 97 -8.12 -22.38 -25.05
N SER A 98 -8.58 -23.14 -26.04
CA SER A 98 -8.20 -22.92 -27.43
C SER A 98 -8.84 -21.63 -27.97
N TRP A 99 -8.05 -20.57 -28.08
CA TRP A 99 -8.50 -19.26 -28.55
C TRP A 99 -9.02 -19.34 -29.97
N ASN A 100 -8.35 -20.08 -30.86
CA ASN A 100 -8.68 -20.17 -32.28
C ASN A 100 -10.09 -20.75 -32.53
N GLN A 101 -10.59 -21.60 -31.62
CA GLN A 101 -11.95 -22.16 -31.66
C GLN A 101 -12.99 -21.18 -31.10
N MET A 102 -12.56 -20.27 -30.22
CA MET A 102 -13.44 -19.38 -29.47
C MET A 102 -13.66 -18.03 -30.16
N VAL A 103 -12.71 -17.55 -30.98
CA VAL A 103 -12.83 -16.29 -31.74
C VAL A 103 -14.18 -16.12 -32.44
N PRO A 104 -14.75 -17.14 -33.11
CA PRO A 104 -16.07 -17.00 -33.74
C PRO A 104 -17.23 -16.79 -32.73
N SER A 105 -17.08 -17.27 -31.50
CA SER A 105 -18.14 -17.32 -30.48
C SER A 105 -18.07 -16.19 -29.45
N THR A 106 -16.86 -15.72 -29.09
CA THR A 106 -16.64 -14.64 -28.10
C THR A 106 -16.94 -13.24 -28.62
N VAL A 107 -16.99 -13.05 -29.94
CA VAL A 107 -17.37 -11.77 -30.56
C VAL A 107 -18.89 -11.55 -30.54
N SER A 108 -19.67 -12.55 -30.12
CA SER A 108 -21.11 -12.39 -29.89
C SER A 108 -21.36 -11.49 -28.68
N PRO A 109 -22.13 -10.38 -28.84
CA PRO A 109 -22.47 -9.50 -27.74
C PRO A 109 -23.36 -10.26 -26.74
N GLY A 110 -22.83 -10.54 -25.56
CA GLY A 110 -23.52 -11.30 -24.50
C GLY A 110 -22.75 -12.50 -23.94
N SER A 111 -21.56 -12.80 -24.46
CA SER A 111 -20.68 -13.82 -23.84
C SER A 111 -20.16 -13.35 -22.47
N ASP A 112 -20.10 -14.27 -21.51
CA ASP A 112 -19.62 -14.00 -20.15
C ASP A 112 -18.10 -13.79 -20.14
N LEU A 113 -17.67 -12.54 -20.39
CA LEU A 113 -16.26 -12.16 -20.38
C LEU A 113 -15.60 -12.36 -19.00
N ALA A 114 -16.38 -12.32 -17.92
CA ALA A 114 -15.87 -12.60 -16.58
C ALA A 114 -15.45 -14.07 -16.43
N ALA A 115 -16.12 -14.99 -17.14
CA ALA A 115 -15.72 -16.40 -17.20
C ALA A 115 -14.42 -16.64 -17.98
N LEU A 116 -13.88 -15.66 -18.70
CA LEU A 116 -12.58 -15.75 -19.37
C LEU A 116 -11.44 -15.09 -18.58
N GLU A 117 -11.77 -14.37 -17.50
CA GLU A 117 -10.77 -13.66 -16.72
C GLU A 117 -9.75 -14.64 -16.10
N PHE A 118 -8.48 -14.26 -16.22
CA PHE A 118 -7.31 -14.99 -15.72
C PHE A 118 -7.20 -16.45 -16.19
N ARG A 119 -7.82 -16.81 -17.33
CA ARG A 119 -7.61 -18.12 -17.97
C ARG A 119 -6.40 -18.10 -18.89
N LYS A 120 -5.63 -19.19 -18.86
CA LYS A 120 -4.64 -19.46 -19.91
C LYS A 120 -5.37 -19.75 -21.23
N ILE A 121 -4.79 -19.28 -22.32
CA ILE A 121 -5.27 -19.56 -23.67
C ILE A 121 -4.13 -20.14 -24.50
N THR A 122 -4.48 -21.01 -25.43
CA THR A 122 -3.60 -21.49 -26.49
C THR A 122 -4.07 -20.86 -27.80
N CYS A 123 -3.18 -20.17 -28.49
CA CYS A 123 -3.47 -19.51 -29.76
C CYS A 123 -2.38 -19.87 -30.76
N ASP A 124 -2.80 -20.16 -31.98
CA ASP A 124 -1.92 -20.41 -33.13
C ASP A 124 -2.22 -19.34 -34.17
N GLY A 125 -1.18 -18.78 -34.76
CA GLY A 125 -1.31 -17.64 -35.64
C GLY A 125 0.00 -17.25 -36.26
N ASP A 126 -0.06 -16.18 -37.03
CA ASP A 126 1.10 -15.61 -37.72
C ASP A 126 1.35 -14.20 -37.15
N PHE A 127 2.62 -13.88 -36.88
CA PHE A 127 3.00 -12.55 -36.38
C PHE A 127 2.96 -11.52 -37.52
N ASP A 128 2.27 -10.41 -37.31
CA ASP A 128 2.24 -9.30 -38.27
C ASP A 128 3.36 -8.31 -37.97
N GLU A 129 4.53 -8.57 -38.55
CA GLU A 129 5.73 -7.74 -38.35
C GLU A 129 5.52 -6.29 -38.79
N GLY A 130 4.67 -6.06 -39.80
CA GLY A 130 4.34 -4.72 -40.32
C GLY A 130 3.59 -3.84 -39.31
N LYS A 131 2.98 -4.46 -38.28
CA LYS A 131 2.31 -3.77 -37.16
C LYS A 131 3.08 -3.85 -35.85
N SER A 132 4.38 -4.17 -35.89
CA SER A 132 5.21 -4.22 -34.68
C SER A 132 5.44 -2.82 -34.12
N VAL A 133 5.45 -2.71 -32.79
CA VAL A 133 5.70 -1.45 -32.08
C VAL A 133 6.92 -1.59 -31.18
N PHE A 134 7.81 -0.60 -31.26
CA PHE A 134 8.96 -0.46 -30.36
C PHE A 134 8.56 0.33 -29.12
N ILE A 135 8.72 -0.27 -27.94
CA ILE A 135 8.39 0.34 -26.66
C ILE A 135 9.66 0.75 -25.94
N GLY A 136 9.99 2.03 -26.05
CA GLY A 136 10.87 2.83 -25.18
C GLY A 136 12.32 2.34 -24.99
N PRO A 137 13.25 3.23 -24.60
CA PRO A 137 14.59 2.80 -24.25
C PRO A 137 14.52 1.92 -22.98
N ARG A 138 14.84 0.65 -23.13
CA ARG A 138 14.92 -0.36 -22.07
C ARG A 138 16.32 -0.94 -22.08
N SER A 139 17.13 -0.42 -21.18
CA SER A 139 18.50 -0.88 -21.01
C SER A 139 18.53 -2.37 -20.63
N ARG A 140 19.33 -3.17 -21.33
CA ARG A 140 19.68 -4.53 -20.93
C ARG A 140 21.14 -4.55 -20.47
N SER A 141 21.40 -5.20 -19.34
CA SER A 141 22.77 -5.47 -18.89
C SER A 141 23.19 -6.83 -19.45
N ILE A 142 24.09 -6.83 -20.42
CA ILE A 142 24.71 -8.05 -20.94
C ILE A 142 26.17 -8.04 -20.48
N SER A 143 26.58 -9.09 -19.77
CA SER A 143 27.97 -9.25 -19.29
C SER A 143 28.53 -8.04 -18.51
N GLY A 144 27.68 -7.33 -17.76
CA GLY A 144 28.07 -6.16 -16.97
C GLY A 144 28.12 -4.83 -17.74
N VAL A 145 27.84 -4.84 -19.05
CA VAL A 145 27.70 -3.64 -19.88
C VAL A 145 26.22 -3.32 -20.07
N THR A 146 25.84 -2.07 -19.83
CA THR A 146 24.47 -1.59 -20.03
C THR A 146 24.32 -1.13 -21.47
N GLU A 147 23.52 -1.85 -22.25
CA GLU A 147 23.19 -1.48 -23.63
C GLU A 147 21.77 -0.95 -23.70
N ASN A 148 21.55 0.10 -24.49
CA ASN A 148 20.22 0.62 -24.75
C ASN A 148 19.46 -0.34 -25.69
N GLY A 149 18.44 -1.00 -25.18
CA GLY A 149 17.52 -1.84 -25.96
C GLY A 149 16.12 -1.23 -26.06
N TYR A 150 15.23 -1.96 -26.70
CA TYR A 150 13.79 -1.66 -26.76
C TYR A 150 13.02 -2.97 -26.59
N PHE A 151 11.79 -2.92 -26.09
CA PHE A 151 10.87 -4.05 -26.26
C PHE A 151 10.20 -3.96 -27.63
N VAL A 152 10.08 -5.08 -28.32
CA VAL A 152 9.31 -5.20 -29.55
C VAL A 152 8.04 -5.96 -29.22
N VAL A 153 6.90 -5.35 -29.49
CA VAL A 153 5.60 -6.01 -29.39
C VAL A 153 5.06 -6.21 -30.79
N THR A 154 4.94 -7.47 -31.19
CA THR A 154 4.41 -7.86 -32.50
C THR A 154 3.06 -8.55 -32.30
N PRO A 155 1.98 -8.04 -32.90
CA PRO A 155 0.67 -8.66 -32.76
C PRO A 155 0.64 -10.05 -33.43
N LEU A 156 0.05 -11.02 -32.74
CA LEU A 156 -0.22 -12.36 -33.27
C LEU A 156 -1.62 -12.37 -33.89
N ILE A 157 -1.73 -12.70 -35.17
CA ILE A 157 -2.99 -12.81 -35.89
C ILE A 157 -3.46 -14.27 -35.82
N PRO A 158 -4.59 -14.58 -35.15
CA PRO A 158 -5.06 -15.95 -34.99
C PRO A 158 -5.39 -16.61 -36.33
N ARG A 159 -4.97 -17.87 -36.50
CA ARG A 159 -5.34 -18.67 -37.66
C ARG A 159 -6.71 -19.32 -37.43
N PRO A 160 -7.67 -19.21 -38.37
CA PRO A 160 -8.95 -19.88 -38.22
C PRO A 160 -8.74 -21.40 -38.20
N THR A 161 -9.32 -22.07 -37.20
CA THR A 161 -9.35 -23.53 -37.15
C THR A 161 -10.19 -24.05 -38.31
N LYS A 162 -9.55 -24.74 -39.27
CA LYS A 162 -10.29 -25.49 -40.28
C LYS A 162 -11.01 -26.63 -39.58
N HIS A 163 -12.32 -26.54 -39.43
CA HIS A 163 -13.12 -27.70 -39.05
C HIS A 163 -12.97 -28.73 -40.18
N GLY A 164 -12.22 -29.81 -39.89
CA GLY A 164 -12.11 -30.96 -40.77
C GLY A 164 -13.50 -31.55 -41.01
N ARG A 165 -13.82 -31.77 -42.28
CA ARG A 165 -14.99 -32.48 -42.75
C ARG A 165 -14.79 -33.98 -42.56
#